data_AF-A0A2V3ZGL4-F1
#
_entry.id   AF-A0A2V3ZGL4-F1
#
_cell.length_a   1.000
_cell.length_b   1.000
_cell.length_c   1.000
_cell.angle_alpha   90.00
_cell.angle_beta   90.00
_cell.angle_gamma   90.00
#
_symmetry.space_group_name_H-M   'P 1'
#
loop_
_entity.id
_entity.type
_entity.pdbx_description
1 polymer ?
#
loop_
_entity_poly.entity_id
_entity_poly.type
_entity_poly.pdbx_seq_one_letter_code
_entity_poly.pdbx_strand_id
1 'polypeptide(L)'
;MSKQDHGTKRSFVIQKHDASQLHYDFRLEMSGVLKSWAVPKGPSTDPSEKRLAVEVDDHQLSYADFEGVIPEGEYGAGTVMVWDNGSYQNMREDDMASCHRDGLIEVWLEGEKLRGGYALKRIRGGKKPQWLLIKMNDDAADARRNPVSTEPDSVKTGRNLKTIRQEEGE
;
A
#
# COMPACT_ATOMS: atom_id res chain seq x y z
N MET A 1 -12.21 6.59 26.36
CA MET A 1 -11.66 5.24 26.59
C MET A 1 -11.24 4.66 25.25
N SER A 2 -10.04 5.00 24.76
CA SER A 2 -9.44 4.36 23.60
C SER A 2 -8.96 2.98 24.03
N LYS A 3 -9.54 1.92 23.46
CA LYS A 3 -8.99 0.57 23.63
C LYS A 3 -7.60 0.57 23.00
N GLN A 4 -6.59 0.21 23.79
CA GLN A 4 -5.24 -0.03 23.29
C GLN A 4 -5.30 -1.10 22.21
N ASP A 5 -4.76 -0.78 21.04
CA ASP A 5 -4.91 -1.55 19.82
C ASP A 5 -3.68 -2.43 19.51
N HIS A 6 -2.98 -2.82 20.57
CA HIS A 6 -1.71 -3.52 20.48
C HIS A 6 -1.98 -4.99 20.15
N GLY A 7 -1.54 -5.43 18.98
CA GLY A 7 -1.54 -6.85 18.58
C GLY A 7 -2.73 -7.33 17.74
N THR A 8 -3.71 -6.48 17.42
CA THR A 8 -4.75 -6.87 16.45
C THR A 8 -4.16 -6.83 15.04
N LYS A 9 -4.01 -7.99 14.40
CA LYS A 9 -3.63 -8.08 12.98
C LYS A 9 -4.71 -7.41 12.13
N ARG A 10 -4.34 -6.34 11.43
CA ARG A 10 -5.20 -5.61 10.48
C ARG A 10 -4.80 -5.95 9.06
N SER A 11 -5.68 -5.75 8.10
CA SER A 11 -5.36 -5.99 6.69
C SER A 11 -4.53 -4.86 6.08
N PHE A 12 -3.66 -5.22 5.14
CA PHE A 12 -3.10 -4.26 4.19
C PHE A 12 -3.27 -4.81 2.77
N VAL A 13 -3.23 -3.90 1.81
CA VAL A 13 -3.20 -4.24 0.39
C VAL A 13 -2.30 -3.28 -0.34
N ILE A 14 -1.63 -3.77 -1.38
CA ILE A 14 -0.91 -2.97 -2.34
C ILE A 14 -1.49 -3.28 -3.71
N GLN A 15 -2.15 -2.30 -4.32
CA GLN A 15 -2.70 -2.43 -5.65
C GLN A 15 -1.77 -1.81 -6.68
N LYS A 16 -1.41 -2.56 -7.72
CA LYS A 16 -0.70 -2.00 -8.88
C LYS A 16 -1.74 -1.43 -9.84
N HIS A 17 -1.60 -0.16 -10.18
CA HIS A 17 -2.62 0.58 -10.89
C HIS A 17 -2.05 1.22 -12.16
N ASP A 18 -2.49 0.70 -13.31
CA ASP A 18 -2.19 1.24 -14.64
C ASP A 18 -3.25 2.26 -15.04
N ALA A 19 -3.13 3.47 -14.47
CA ALA A 19 -3.96 4.63 -14.77
C ALA A 19 -3.27 5.51 -15.83
N SER A 20 -3.41 6.84 -15.73
CA SER A 20 -2.63 7.78 -16.56
C SER A 20 -1.11 7.62 -16.40
N GLN A 21 -0.67 7.20 -15.22
CA GLN A 21 0.68 6.76 -14.92
C GLN A 21 0.62 5.51 -14.06
N LEU A 22 1.48 4.54 -14.35
CA LEU A 22 1.64 3.36 -13.52
C LEU A 22 2.09 3.79 -12.11
N HIS A 23 1.37 3.34 -11.09
CA HIS A 23 1.71 3.55 -9.69
C HIS A 23 1.23 2.37 -8.84
N TYR A 24 1.53 2.42 -7.55
CA TYR A 24 1.07 1.43 -6.58
C TYR A 24 0.30 2.13 -5.47
N ASP A 25 -0.94 1.73 -5.23
CA ASP A 25 -1.73 2.20 -4.10
C ASP A 25 -1.43 1.33 -2.88
N PHE A 26 -0.69 1.89 -1.93
CA PHE A 26 -0.39 1.26 -0.64
C PHE A 26 -1.50 1.61 0.35
N ARG A 27 -2.15 0.60 0.94
CA ARG A 27 -3.30 0.82 1.82
C ARG A 27 -3.18 0.03 3.12
N LEU A 28 -3.52 0.70 4.21
CA LEU A 28 -3.60 0.11 5.55
C LEU A 28 -5.03 0.25 6.05
N GLU A 29 -5.64 -0.85 6.47
CA GLU A 29 -6.88 -0.81 7.24
C GLU A 29 -6.62 -0.07 8.55
N MET A 30 -7.31 1.02 8.82
CA MET A 30 -7.33 1.66 10.13
C MET A 30 -8.61 2.48 10.30
N SER A 31 -9.17 2.49 11.52
CA SER A 31 -10.41 3.21 11.83
C SER A 31 -11.61 2.87 10.90
N GLY A 32 -11.69 1.61 10.45
CA GLY A 32 -12.81 1.11 9.62
C GLY A 32 -12.72 1.47 8.12
N VAL A 33 -11.61 2.04 7.66
CA VAL A 33 -11.35 2.38 6.26
C VAL A 33 -9.96 1.92 5.82
N LEU A 34 -9.71 1.92 4.52
CA LEU A 34 -8.37 1.79 3.95
C LEU A 34 -7.75 3.17 3.78
N LYS A 35 -6.88 3.56 4.72
CA LYS A 35 -6.02 4.73 4.53
C LYS A 35 -5.03 4.44 3.42
N SER A 36 -4.92 5.35 2.46
CA SER A 36 -4.38 5.05 1.14
C SER A 36 -3.33 6.06 0.71
N TRP A 37 -2.27 5.56 0.06
CA TRP A 37 -1.22 6.35 -0.53
C TRP A 37 -0.86 5.86 -1.92
N ALA A 38 -0.85 6.75 -2.91
CA ALA A 38 -0.29 6.47 -4.22
C ALA A 38 1.25 6.56 -4.16
N VAL A 39 1.94 5.49 -4.54
CA VAL A 39 3.40 5.33 -4.54
C VAL A 39 3.87 5.16 -5.99
N PRO A 40 4.28 6.24 -6.69
CA PRO A 40 4.53 6.20 -8.14
C PRO A 40 5.56 5.16 -8.58
N LYS A 41 6.62 4.96 -7.79
CA LYS A 41 7.66 3.97 -8.11
C LYS A 41 7.42 2.61 -7.46
N GLY A 42 6.34 2.45 -6.70
CA GLY A 42 6.12 1.29 -5.84
C GLY A 42 7.03 1.24 -4.60
N PRO A 43 6.75 0.30 -3.69
CA PRO A 43 7.53 0.05 -2.49
C PRO A 43 8.94 -0.48 -2.83
N SER A 44 9.88 -0.32 -1.91
CA SER A 44 11.24 -0.88 -2.00
C SER A 44 11.50 -1.86 -0.87
N THR A 45 12.43 -2.79 -1.08
CA THR A 45 13.01 -3.63 -0.02
C THR A 45 14.39 -3.12 0.43
N ASP A 46 14.89 -2.04 -0.18
CA ASP A 46 16.13 -1.36 0.21
C ASP A 46 15.83 -0.28 1.27
N PRO A 47 16.42 -0.36 2.49
CA PRO A 47 16.20 0.62 3.55
C PRO A 47 16.83 1.99 3.27
N SER A 48 17.74 2.10 2.30
CA SER A 48 18.35 3.37 1.89
C SER A 48 17.44 4.19 0.95
N GLU A 49 16.50 3.52 0.27
CA GLU A 49 15.59 4.16 -0.68
C GLU A 49 14.37 4.79 0.01
N LYS A 50 14.05 6.02 -0.39
CA LYS A 50 12.88 6.76 0.10
C LYS A 50 11.87 6.88 -1.03
N ARG A 51 10.74 6.18 -0.92
CA ARG A 51 9.68 6.20 -1.93
C ARG A 51 8.67 7.27 -1.59
N LEU A 52 8.41 8.20 -2.52
CA LEU A 52 7.33 9.17 -2.36
C LEU A 52 5.99 8.43 -2.27
N ALA A 53 5.20 8.76 -1.26
CA ALA A 53 3.85 8.24 -1.04
C ALA A 53 2.90 9.44 -0.88
N VAL A 54 1.98 9.63 -1.82
CA VAL A 54 1.03 10.75 -1.80
C VAL A 54 -0.27 10.24 -1.20
N GLU A 55 -0.71 10.84 -0.09
CA GLU A 55 -1.97 10.45 0.54
C GLU A 55 -3.16 10.80 -0.38
N VAL A 56 -4.06 9.84 -0.56
CA VAL A 56 -5.27 9.95 -1.38
C VAL A 56 -6.50 9.63 -0.52
N ASP A 57 -7.69 9.76 -1.11
CA ASP A 57 -8.94 9.55 -0.39
C ASP A 57 -9.04 8.14 0.21
N ASP A 58 -9.77 8.03 1.33
CA ASP A 58 -10.01 6.77 1.99
C ASP A 58 -10.84 5.84 1.09
N HIS A 59 -10.57 4.53 1.19
CA HIS A 59 -11.35 3.52 0.48
C HIS A 59 -12.12 2.64 1.46
N GLN A 60 -13.25 2.07 1.01
CA GLN A 60 -13.99 1.07 1.79
C GLN A 60 -13.16 -0.20 1.92
N LEU A 61 -13.33 -0.95 3.02
CA LEU A 61 -12.56 -2.19 3.27
C LEU A 61 -12.73 -3.24 2.17
N SER A 62 -13.94 -3.34 1.58
CA SER A 62 -14.23 -4.24 0.46
C SER A 62 -13.39 -3.96 -0.79
N TYR A 63 -12.84 -2.74 -0.90
CA TYR A 63 -11.99 -2.36 -2.03
C TYR A 63 -10.62 -3.05 -2.00
N ALA A 64 -10.23 -3.64 -0.86
CA ALA A 64 -8.98 -4.39 -0.76
C ALA A 64 -8.93 -5.58 -1.72
N ASP A 65 -10.09 -6.15 -2.05
CA ASP A 65 -10.19 -7.29 -2.95
C ASP A 65 -10.44 -6.87 -4.42
N PHE A 66 -10.55 -5.58 -4.71
CA PHE A 66 -10.84 -5.10 -6.07
C PHE A 66 -9.64 -5.34 -7.00
N GLU A 67 -9.92 -6.04 -8.11
CA GLU A 67 -9.03 -6.28 -9.24
C GLU A 67 -9.89 -6.26 -10.50
N GLY A 68 -9.52 -5.47 -11.50
CA GLY A 68 -10.33 -5.26 -12.70
C GLY A 68 -10.03 -3.94 -13.41
N VAL A 69 -10.96 -3.50 -14.27
CA VAL A 69 -10.84 -2.26 -15.02
C VAL A 69 -11.82 -1.21 -14.48
N ILE A 70 -11.29 -0.02 -14.18
CA ILE A 70 -12.09 1.16 -13.88
C ILE A 70 -12.33 1.91 -15.20
N PRO A 71 -13.59 2.15 -15.60
CA PRO A 71 -13.93 2.77 -16.88
C PRO A 71 -13.27 4.13 -17.10
N GLU A 72 -13.03 4.48 -18.36
CA GLU A 72 -12.55 5.82 -18.73
C GLU A 72 -13.55 6.91 -18.31
N GLY A 73 -13.04 8.02 -17.80
CA GLY A 73 -13.85 9.14 -17.30
C GLY A 73 -14.23 9.02 -15.82
N GLU A 74 -14.11 7.83 -15.23
CA GLU A 74 -14.28 7.64 -13.79
C GLU A 74 -13.02 8.04 -13.01
N TYR A 75 -13.20 8.40 -11.74
CA TYR A 75 -12.07 8.68 -10.86
C TYR A 75 -11.26 7.39 -10.65
N GLY A 76 -9.97 7.44 -10.99
CA GLY A 76 -9.10 6.27 -10.96
C GLY A 76 -9.23 5.37 -12.20
N ALA A 77 -9.71 5.87 -13.33
CA ALA A 77 -9.73 5.12 -14.60
C ALA A 77 -8.38 4.44 -14.89
N GLY A 78 -8.43 3.14 -15.21
CA GLY A 78 -7.25 2.31 -15.37
C GLY A 78 -7.47 0.86 -14.98
N THR A 79 -6.44 0.03 -15.18
CA THR A 79 -6.47 -1.38 -14.72
C THR A 79 -5.86 -1.49 -13.33
N VAL A 80 -6.57 -2.11 -12.40
CA VAL A 80 -6.16 -2.31 -11.01
C VAL A 80 -5.89 -3.80 -10.76
N MET A 81 -4.75 -4.10 -10.14
CA MET A 81 -4.31 -5.44 -9.76
C MET A 81 -4.05 -5.49 -8.25
N VAL A 82 -4.48 -6.56 -7.57
CA VAL A 82 -4.04 -6.83 -6.19
C VAL A 82 -2.61 -7.39 -6.25
N TRP A 83 -1.62 -6.52 -6.13
CA TRP A 83 -0.21 -6.86 -6.31
C TRP A 83 0.42 -7.48 -5.07
N ASP A 84 0.00 -7.09 -3.87
CA ASP A 84 0.35 -7.76 -2.61
C ASP A 84 -0.79 -7.55 -1.61
N ASN A 85 -0.97 -8.47 -0.68
CA ASN A 85 -1.92 -8.34 0.42
C ASN A 85 -1.46 -9.17 1.60
N GLY A 86 -2.07 -8.92 2.75
CA GLY A 86 -1.81 -9.69 3.96
C GLY A 86 -2.26 -8.95 5.19
N SER A 87 -1.59 -9.25 6.30
CA SER A 87 -1.83 -8.55 7.56
C SER A 87 -0.66 -7.66 7.94
N TYR A 88 -0.91 -6.67 8.79
CA TYR A 88 0.14 -5.86 9.39
C TYR A 88 -0.07 -5.70 10.89
N GLN A 89 1.04 -5.42 11.58
CA GLN A 89 1.06 -5.09 13.00
C GLN A 89 1.54 -3.65 13.18
N ASN A 90 0.91 -2.88 14.06
CA ASN A 90 1.42 -1.57 14.46
C ASN A 90 2.66 -1.76 15.35
N MET A 91 3.76 -1.10 15.01
CA MET A 91 5.02 -1.17 15.76
C MET A 91 5.17 -0.06 16.80
N ARG A 92 4.21 0.88 16.87
CA ARG A 92 4.20 1.99 17.82
C ARG A 92 3.24 1.75 18.99
N GLU A 93 3.53 2.42 20.11
CA GLU A 93 2.67 2.43 21.30
C GLU A 93 1.36 3.21 21.07
N ASP A 94 1.38 4.26 20.25
CA ASP A 94 0.16 4.98 19.91
C ASP A 94 -0.70 4.19 18.93
N ASP A 95 -2.02 4.38 18.97
CA ASP A 95 -2.92 3.79 17.97
C ASP A 95 -2.64 4.30 16.54
N MET A 96 -3.08 3.55 15.53
CA MET A 96 -2.82 3.88 14.12
C MET A 96 -3.34 5.26 13.71
N ALA A 97 -4.49 5.69 14.25
CA ALA A 97 -5.06 6.99 13.91
C ALA A 97 -4.24 8.13 14.52
N SER A 98 -3.71 7.94 15.73
CA SER A 98 -2.77 8.87 16.37
C SER A 98 -1.45 8.94 15.61
N CYS A 99 -0.86 7.80 15.25
CA CYS A 99 0.33 7.72 14.40
C CYS A 99 0.16 8.46 13.06
N HIS A 100 -0.98 8.25 12.39
CA HIS A 100 -1.34 8.96 11.15
C HIS A 100 -1.42 10.47 11.37
N ARG A 101 -2.13 10.94 12.40
CA ARG A 101 -2.22 12.38 12.71
C ARG A 101 -0.85 12.99 12.99
N ASP A 102 0.01 12.29 13.72
CA ASP A 102 1.34 12.78 14.09
C ASP A 102 2.36 12.74 12.94
N GLY A 103 2.07 11.94 11.90
CA GLY A 103 2.86 11.92 10.67
C GLY A 103 3.98 10.89 10.68
N LEU A 104 3.89 9.89 11.56
CA LEU A 104 4.79 8.76 11.60
C LEU A 104 3.99 7.49 11.88
N ILE A 105 3.96 6.61 10.90
CA ILE A 105 3.40 5.27 11.01
C ILE A 105 4.55 4.28 10.83
N GLU A 106 4.65 3.29 11.71
CA GLU A 106 5.60 2.18 11.58
C GLU A 106 4.83 0.88 11.73
N VAL A 107 4.93 0.02 10.71
CA VAL A 107 4.17 -1.23 10.63
C VAL A 107 5.06 -2.38 10.25
N TRP A 108 4.78 -3.55 10.81
CA TRP A 108 5.34 -4.82 10.37
C TRP A 108 4.38 -5.47 9.38
N LEU A 109 4.79 -5.63 8.13
CA LEU A 109 4.00 -6.28 7.09
C LEU A 109 4.22 -7.80 7.11
N GLU A 110 3.13 -8.54 6.96
CA GLU A 110 3.08 -9.98 6.74
C GLU A 110 2.33 -10.25 5.43
N GLY A 111 2.96 -9.93 4.31
CA GLY A 111 2.42 -10.14 2.96
C GLY A 111 2.95 -11.38 2.25
N GLU A 112 2.46 -11.59 1.04
CA GLU A 112 3.00 -12.60 0.11
C GLU A 112 4.34 -12.13 -0.47
N LYS A 113 4.43 -10.85 -0.87
CA LYS A 113 5.65 -10.28 -1.45
C LYS A 113 6.47 -9.50 -0.44
N LEU A 114 5.84 -8.59 0.30
CA LEU A 114 6.52 -7.72 1.25
C LEU A 114 6.35 -8.21 2.68
N ARG A 115 7.47 -8.28 3.39
CA ARG A 115 7.54 -8.66 4.81
C ARG A 115 8.49 -7.75 5.57
N GLY A 116 8.27 -7.64 6.87
CA GLY A 116 9.12 -6.85 7.77
C GLY A 116 8.64 -5.42 7.98
N GLY A 117 9.47 -4.61 8.64
CA GLY A 117 9.15 -3.25 9.03
C GLY A 117 9.16 -2.26 7.86
N TYR A 118 8.14 -1.41 7.83
CA TYR A 118 8.01 -0.26 6.93
C TYR A 118 7.56 0.97 7.71
N ALA A 119 8.13 2.13 7.37
CA ALA A 119 7.76 3.42 7.92
C ALA A 119 7.12 4.33 6.86
N LEU A 120 6.03 4.99 7.21
CA LEU A 120 5.46 6.12 6.50
C LEU A 120 5.72 7.39 7.32
N LYS A 121 6.54 8.29 6.77
CA LYS A 121 6.88 9.58 7.41
C LYS A 121 6.36 10.76 6.59
N ARG A 122 5.48 11.56 7.16
CA ARG A 122 4.93 12.75 6.49
C ARG A 122 6.00 13.83 6.38
N ILE A 123 6.22 14.32 5.17
CA ILE A 123 7.16 15.41 4.87
C ILE A 123 6.47 16.73 4.54
N ARG A 124 5.18 16.68 4.15
CA ARG A 124 4.38 17.86 3.83
C ARG A 124 2.90 17.59 4.12
N GLY A 125 2.23 18.52 4.83
CA GLY A 125 0.78 18.49 5.04
C GLY A 125 -0.01 19.25 3.96
N GLY A 126 -1.31 19.47 4.20
CA GLY A 126 -2.20 20.24 3.33
C GLY A 126 -3.17 19.36 2.53
N LYS A 127 -3.72 19.88 1.42
CA LYS A 127 -4.77 19.20 0.63
C LYS A 127 -4.32 17.88 -0.02
N LYS A 128 -3.01 17.73 -0.27
CA LYS A 128 -2.39 16.50 -0.78
C LYS A 128 -1.15 16.20 0.06
N PRO A 129 -1.31 15.59 1.25
CA PRO A 129 -0.19 15.27 2.11
C PRO A 129 0.84 14.38 1.39
N GLN A 130 2.12 14.69 1.56
CA GLN A 130 3.22 13.91 1.00
C GLN A 130 3.97 13.21 2.12
N TRP A 131 4.22 11.94 1.90
CA TRP A 131 4.88 11.02 2.80
C TRP A 131 6.06 10.35 2.12
N LEU A 132 6.93 9.76 2.91
CA LEU A 132 7.96 8.84 2.47
C LEU A 132 7.62 7.46 3.01
N LEU A 133 7.51 6.48 2.12
CA LEU A 133 7.49 5.06 2.43
C LEU A 133 8.93 4.54 2.41
N ILE A 134 9.37 3.95 3.52
CA ILE A 134 10.77 3.56 3.75
C ILE A 134 10.77 2.15 4.35
N LYS A 135 11.54 1.23 3.75
CA LYS A 135 11.81 -0.08 4.37
C LYS A 135 12.68 0.13 5.62
N MET A 136 12.30 -0.48 6.74
CA MET A 136 13.14 -0.45 7.95
C MET A 136 14.32 -1.42 7.79
N ASN A 137 15.45 -1.10 8.42
CA ASN A 137 16.64 -1.96 8.41
C ASN A 137 16.48 -3.10 9.44
N ASP A 138 15.84 -4.18 9.00
CA ASP A 138 15.58 -5.41 9.76
C ASP A 138 15.97 -6.64 8.92
N ASP A 139 15.78 -7.84 9.46
CA ASP A 139 16.19 -9.11 8.82
C ASP A 139 15.48 -9.40 7.48
N ALA A 140 14.37 -8.72 7.18
CA ALA A 140 13.65 -8.85 5.91
C ALA A 140 14.06 -7.79 4.87
N ALA A 141 14.96 -6.85 5.22
CA ALA A 141 15.50 -5.87 4.28
C ALA A 141 16.47 -6.54 3.29
N ASP A 142 16.32 -6.24 2.00
CA ASP A 142 17.22 -6.73 0.96
C ASP A 142 17.31 -5.71 -0.18
N ALA A 143 18.44 -5.00 -0.25
CA ALA A 143 18.72 -4.00 -1.27
C ALA A 143 18.92 -4.60 -2.69
N ARG A 144 19.13 -5.92 -2.80
CA ARG A 144 19.29 -6.59 -4.10
C ARG A 144 17.96 -7.09 -4.66
N ARG A 145 16.92 -7.16 -3.83
CA ARG A 145 15.59 -7.61 -4.24
C ARG A 145 14.80 -6.42 -4.79
N ASN A 146 14.04 -6.64 -5.86
CA ASN A 146 13.17 -5.62 -6.46
C ASN A 146 11.83 -6.23 -6.89
N PRO A 147 10.91 -6.51 -5.94
CA PRO A 147 9.66 -7.21 -6.22
C PRO A 147 8.78 -6.48 -7.24
N VAL A 148 8.83 -5.14 -7.28
CA VAL A 148 8.11 -4.32 -8.27
C VAL A 148 8.42 -4.73 -9.71
N SER A 149 9.64 -5.23 -9.95
CA SER A 149 10.08 -5.74 -11.26
C SER A 149 10.06 -7.27 -11.36
N THR A 150 10.44 -7.99 -10.30
CA THR A 150 10.65 -9.45 -10.35
C THR A 150 9.40 -10.27 -10.01
N GLU A 151 8.42 -9.65 -9.36
CA GLU A 151 7.17 -10.28 -8.92
C GLU A 151 5.98 -9.43 -9.41
N PRO A 152 5.77 -9.27 -10.73
CA PRO A 152 4.88 -8.24 -11.28
C PRO A 152 3.38 -8.59 -11.24
N ASP A 153 3.03 -9.85 -10.95
CA ASP A 153 1.69 -10.42 -11.17
C ASP A 153 0.80 -10.40 -9.91
N SER A 154 -0.50 -10.59 -10.07
CA SER A 154 -1.49 -10.58 -8.98
C SER A 154 -1.21 -11.69 -7.96
N VAL A 155 -1.26 -11.36 -6.66
CA VAL A 155 -1.26 -12.38 -5.59
C VAL A 155 -2.63 -13.06 -5.45
N LYS A 156 -3.69 -12.42 -5.96
CA LYS A 156 -5.06 -12.93 -5.91
C LYS A 156 -5.31 -13.96 -7.01
N THR A 157 -4.83 -13.70 -8.22
CA THR A 157 -5.20 -14.51 -9.41
C THR A 157 -4.01 -15.02 -10.21
N GLY A 158 -2.79 -14.57 -9.93
CA GLY A 158 -1.62 -14.86 -10.77
C GLY A 158 -1.63 -14.16 -12.14
N ARG A 159 -2.65 -13.35 -12.45
CA ARG A 159 -2.75 -12.63 -13.72
C ARG A 159 -1.81 -11.43 -13.74
N ASN A 160 -1.29 -11.09 -14.92
CA ASN A 160 -0.61 -9.80 -15.15
C ASN A 160 -1.63 -8.71 -15.55
N LEU A 161 -1.21 -7.44 -15.55
CA LEU A 161 -2.08 -6.30 -15.87
C LEU A 161 -2.74 -6.41 -17.26
N LYS A 162 -2.01 -6.91 -18.26
CA LYS A 162 -2.53 -7.07 -19.63
C LYS A 162 -3.65 -8.10 -19.66
N THR A 163 -3.48 -9.21 -18.97
CA THR A 163 -4.52 -10.26 -18.86
C THR A 163 -5.76 -9.71 -18.15
N ILE A 164 -5.61 -9.01 -17.01
CA ILE A 164 -6.74 -8.39 -16.30
C ILE A 164 -7.50 -7.42 -17.21
N ARG A 165 -6.77 -6.55 -17.92
CA ARG A 165 -7.38 -5.59 -18.86
C ARG A 165 -8.16 -6.26 -19.98
N GLN A 166 -7.68 -7.41 -20.48
CA GLN A 166 -8.33 -8.15 -21.55
C GLN A 166 -9.58 -8.89 -21.08
N GLU A 167 -9.57 -9.44 -19.87
CA GLU A 167 -10.66 -10.27 -19.34
C GLU A 167 -11.78 -9.44 -18.69
N GLU A 168 -11.45 -8.28 -18.11
CA GLU A 168 -12.38 -7.47 -17.31
C GLU A 168 -12.70 -6.11 -17.96
N GLY A 169 -12.12 -5.84 -19.13
CA GLY A 169 -12.30 -4.59 -19.89
C GLY A 169 -13.33 -4.67 -21.02
N GLU A 170 -13.94 -5.84 -21.24
CA GLU A 170 -15.10 -6.04 -22.11
C GLU A 170 -16.40 -5.74 -21.36
#